data_AF-A0A2K0UR19-F1
#
_entry.id   AF-A0A2K0UR19-F1
#
_cell.length_a   1.000
_cell.length_b   1.000
_cell.length_c   1.000
_cell.angle_alpha   90.00
_cell.angle_beta   90.00
_cell.angle_gamma   90.00
#
_symmetry.space_group_name_H-M   'P 1'
#
loop_
_entity.id
_entity.type
_entity.pdbx_description
1 polymer ?
#
loop_
_entity_poly.entity_id
_entity_poly.type
_entity_poly.pdbx_seq_one_letter_code
_entity_poly.pdbx_strand_id
1 'polypeptide(L)'
;MLGIYDAIASRGPIERHLSSAGDIDTMAKKAKARLINVRLISMAMTGFFYTFKRPRTAPMMGMLKYDPIVRKKVLFLETKKRSK
;
A
#
# COMPACT_ATOMS: atom_id res chain seq x y z
N MET A 1 38.37 60.64 32.44
CA MET A 1 36.94 60.59 32.84
C MET A 1 36.30 59.51 31.98
N LEU A 2 36.14 58.33 32.56
CA LEU A 2 35.61 57.12 31.92
C LEU A 2 34.08 57.21 31.76
N GLY A 3 33.56 56.55 30.74
CA GLY A 3 32.24 55.93 30.81
C GLY A 3 31.14 56.59 30.00
N ILE A 4 30.96 56.13 28.76
CA ILE A 4 29.61 55.93 28.17
C ILE A 4 29.53 54.68 27.26
N TYR A 5 30.55 53.82 27.20
CA TYR A 5 30.40 52.50 26.59
C TYR A 5 29.70 51.57 27.57
N ASP A 6 28.39 51.67 27.67
CA ASP A 6 27.58 50.62 28.28
C ASP A 6 26.19 50.55 27.62
N ALA A 7 25.78 49.31 27.36
CA ALA A 7 24.44 48.88 26.95
C ALA A 7 24.05 48.91 25.45
N ILE A 8 24.83 48.24 24.58
CA ILE A 8 24.32 47.64 23.32
C ILE A 8 24.01 46.14 23.51
N ALA A 9 23.59 45.71 24.71
CA ALA A 9 23.42 44.30 25.05
C ALA A 9 22.06 43.95 25.66
N SER A 10 20.96 44.44 25.08
CA SER A 10 19.62 43.92 25.40
C SER A 10 18.59 44.01 24.27
N ARG A 11 19.03 44.05 23.00
CA ARG A 11 18.14 43.79 21.86
C ARG A 11 17.84 42.30 21.76
N GLY A 12 16.87 41.83 22.53
CA GLY A 12 16.26 40.52 22.32
C GLY A 12 14.84 40.66 21.77
N PRO A 13 14.62 40.65 20.44
CA PRO A 13 13.42 40.09 19.87
C PRO A 13 13.75 38.63 19.54
N ILE A 14 13.52 37.74 20.51
CA ILE A 14 13.58 36.31 20.28
C ILE A 14 12.40 35.97 19.37
N GLU A 15 12.70 35.68 18.12
CA GLU A 15 11.74 35.11 17.17
C GLU A 15 11.13 33.84 17.76
N ARG A 16 9.80 33.78 17.85
CA ARG A 16 9.09 32.54 17.53
C ARG A 16 7.83 32.90 16.76
N HIS A 17 7.91 32.67 15.45
CA HIS A 17 6.77 32.47 14.57
C HIS A 17 5.74 31.58 15.28
N LEU A 18 4.58 32.14 15.63
CA LEU A 18 3.36 31.35 15.81
C LEU A 18 2.90 30.97 14.39
N SER A 19 3.54 29.93 13.84
CA SER A 19 3.05 29.28 12.63
C SER A 19 1.73 28.61 12.97
N SER A 20 0.66 29.15 12.40
CA SER A 20 -0.53 28.43 11.96
C SER A 20 -0.26 26.94 11.78
N ALA A 21 -1.03 26.11 12.47
CA ALA A 21 -1.64 24.94 11.89
C ALA A 21 -2.53 24.33 12.96
N GLY A 22 -3.85 24.31 12.72
CA GLY A 22 -4.60 23.20 13.28
C GLY A 22 -3.92 21.93 12.78
N ASP A 23 -3.52 21.07 13.71
CA ASP A 23 -3.07 19.73 13.41
C ASP A 23 -4.21 19.02 12.69
N ILE A 24 -4.25 19.17 11.36
CA ILE A 24 -4.98 18.30 10.50
C ILE A 24 -4.27 16.96 10.63
N ASP A 25 -4.76 16.13 11.55
CA ASP A 25 -4.55 14.69 11.50
C ASP A 25 -5.13 14.20 10.17
N THR A 26 -4.41 14.44 9.08
CA THR A 26 -4.63 13.80 7.80
C THR A 26 -4.31 12.35 8.05
N MET A 27 -5.34 11.62 8.48
CA MET A 27 -5.36 10.17 8.63
C MET A 27 -4.76 9.58 7.36
N ALA A 28 -3.47 9.22 7.40
CA ALA A 28 -2.77 8.62 6.29
C ALA A 28 -3.46 7.29 5.99
N LYS A 29 -4.34 7.28 4.99
CA LYS A 29 -5.04 6.07 4.55
C LYS A 29 -3.97 5.03 4.20
N LYS A 30 -3.94 3.95 4.98
CA LYS A 30 -3.03 2.82 4.77
C LYS A 30 -3.04 2.41 3.29
N ALA A 31 -1.88 2.51 2.64
CA ALA A 31 -1.74 2.14 1.25
C ALA A 31 -2.07 0.65 1.07
N LYS A 32 -2.88 0.33 0.06
CA LYS A 32 -3.20 -1.06 -0.29
C LYS A 32 -1.96 -1.70 -0.91
N ALA A 33 -1.70 -2.97 -0.58
CA ALA A 33 -0.57 -3.72 -1.14
C ALA A 33 -0.63 -3.77 -2.68
N ARG A 34 0.53 -3.60 -3.33
CA ARG A 34 0.67 -3.62 -4.80
C ARG A 34 0.38 -4.99 -5.40
N LEU A 35 0.75 -6.06 -4.71
CA LEU A 35 0.51 -7.45 -5.10
C LEU A 35 -0.71 -8.00 -4.38
N ILE A 36 -1.51 -8.79 -5.09
CA ILE A 36 -2.65 -9.52 -4.55
C ILE A 36 -2.44 -11.02 -4.71
N ASN A 37 -2.86 -11.77 -3.69
CA ASN A 37 -2.98 -13.21 -3.77
C ASN A 37 -4.29 -13.56 -4.46
N VAL A 38 -4.21 -14.41 -5.47
CA VAL A 38 -5.33 -14.82 -6.30
C VAL A 38 -5.42 -16.34 -6.35
N ARG A 39 -6.64 -16.86 -6.52
CA ARG A 39 -6.90 -18.29 -6.68
C ARG A 39 -7.24 -18.56 -8.13
N LEU A 40 -6.49 -19.47 -8.75
CA LEU A 40 -6.74 -19.98 -10.08
C LEU A 40 -7.46 -21.32 -9.93
N ILE A 41 -8.72 -21.37 -10.35
CA ILE A 41 -9.60 -22.54 -10.20
C ILE A 41 -9.55 -23.39 -11.46
N SER A 42 -9.51 -24.72 -11.30
CA SER A 42 -9.59 -25.68 -12.38
C SER A 42 -10.91 -25.58 -13.13
N MET A 43 -10.87 -25.48 -14.46
CA MET A 43 -12.07 -25.49 -15.32
C MET A 43 -12.66 -26.89 -15.51
N ALA A 44 -11.99 -27.94 -15.01
CA ALA A 44 -12.53 -29.30 -15.01
C ALA A 44 -13.52 -29.55 -13.86
N MET A 45 -14.01 -28.51 -13.19
CA MET A 45 -15.01 -28.58 -12.10
C MET A 45 -14.63 -29.50 -10.93
N THR A 46 -13.34 -29.71 -10.69
CA THR A 46 -12.83 -30.58 -9.59
C THR A 46 -12.73 -29.87 -8.25
N GLY A 47 -12.77 -28.53 -8.24
CA GLY A 47 -12.52 -27.72 -7.06
C GLY A 47 -11.04 -27.52 -6.71
N PHE A 48 -10.11 -28.16 -7.42
CA PHE A 48 -8.68 -27.92 -7.23
C PHE A 48 -8.28 -26.51 -7.69
N PHE A 49 -7.35 -25.88 -6.97
CA PHE A 49 -6.89 -24.53 -7.29
C PHE A 49 -5.42 -24.33 -6.94
N TYR A 50 -4.80 -23.38 -7.65
CA TYR A 50 -3.49 -22.87 -7.30
C TYR A 50 -3.58 -21.45 -6.72
N THR A 51 -2.62 -21.09 -5.88
CA THR A 51 -2.48 -19.73 -5.36
C THR A 51 -1.34 -19.03 -6.06
N PHE A 52 -1.58 -17.82 -6.55
CA PHE A 52 -0.59 -17.00 -7.23
C PHE A 52 -0.58 -15.58 -6.67
N LYS A 53 0.54 -14.87 -6.89
CA LYS A 53 0.65 -13.44 -6.62
C LYS A 53 0.73 -12.70 -7.95
N ARG A 54 -0.08 -11.67 -8.12
CA ARG A 54 -0.02 -10.78 -9.29
C ARG A 54 -0.24 -9.31 -8.91
N PRO A 55 0.23 -8.35 -9.72
CA PRO A 55 -0.11 -6.95 -9.55
C PRO A 55 -1.62 -6.69 -9.69
N ARG A 56 -2.14 -5.74 -8.91
CA ARG A 56 -3.57 -5.34 -8.96
C ARG A 56 -4.00 -4.76 -10.30
N THR A 57 -3.08 -4.09 -10.99
CA THR A 57 -3.32 -3.43 -12.28
C THR A 57 -3.27 -4.37 -13.48
N ALA A 58 -2.77 -5.60 -13.30
CA ALA A 58 -2.69 -6.58 -14.37
C ALA A 58 -4.09 -7.10 -14.80
N PRO A 59 -4.23 -7.70 -15.99
CA PRO A 59 -5.45 -8.43 -16.36
C PRO A 59 -5.60 -9.73 -15.54
N MET A 60 -6.77 -10.37 -15.64
CA MET A 60 -7.03 -11.67 -15.01
C MET A 60 -6.14 -12.76 -15.60
N MET A 61 -5.71 -13.70 -14.76
CA MET A 61 -4.78 -14.75 -15.15
C MET A 61 -5.51 -16.02 -15.62
N GLY A 62 -5.05 -16.59 -16.72
CA GLY A 62 -5.41 -17.93 -17.19
C GLY A 62 -4.15 -18.73 -17.51
N MET A 63 -4.09 -19.99 -17.08
CA MET A 63 -2.91 -20.85 -17.30
C MET A 63 -3.32 -22.31 -17.56
N LEU A 64 -2.59 -23.00 -18.42
CA LEU A 64 -2.68 -24.46 -18.55
C LEU A 64 -1.77 -25.13 -17.52
N LYS A 65 -2.35 -25.87 -16.57
CA LYS A 65 -1.62 -26.59 -15.52
C LYS A 65 -2.19 -27.97 -15.28
N TYR A 66 -1.43 -28.80 -14.60
CA TYR A 66 -1.87 -30.14 -14.21
C TYR A 66 -2.91 -30.05 -13.08
N ASP A 67 -4.02 -30.76 -13.23
CA ASP A 67 -4.98 -31.00 -12.15
C ASP A 67 -4.75 -32.42 -11.60
N PRO A 68 -4.36 -32.59 -10.32
CA PRO A 68 -4.10 -33.91 -9.75
C PRO A 68 -5.34 -34.79 -9.60
N ILE A 69 -6.53 -34.22 -9.65
CA ILE A 69 -7.80 -34.96 -9.54
C ILE A 69 -8.13 -35.61 -10.89
N VAL A 70 -8.05 -34.85 -12.00
CA VAL A 70 -8.29 -35.38 -13.36
C VAL A 70 -7.06 -36.09 -13.95
N ARG A 71 -5.88 -35.83 -13.39
CA ARG A 71 -4.57 -36.30 -13.86
C ARG A 71 -4.24 -35.87 -15.28
N LYS A 72 -4.64 -34.65 -15.65
CA LYS A 72 -4.42 -34.06 -16.99
C LYS A 72 -4.08 -32.58 -16.88
N LYS A 73 -3.49 -32.03 -17.95
CA LYS A 73 -3.35 -30.58 -18.10
C LYS A 73 -4.70 -29.97 -18.48
N VAL A 74 -5.17 -29.02 -17.69
CA VAL A 74 -6.45 -28.33 -17.87
C VAL A 74 -6.26 -26.83 -17.74
N LEU A 75 -7.24 -26.07 -18.24
CA LEU A 75 -7.26 -24.62 -18.09
C LEU A 75 -7.61 -24.25 -16.64
N PHE A 76 -6.85 -23.34 -16.07
CA PHE A 76 -7.12 -22.73 -14.79
C PHE A 76 -7.38 -21.23 -14.98
N LEU A 77 -8.46 -20.71 -14.38
CA LEU A 77 -8.83 -19.30 -14.46
C LEU A 77 -8.88 -18.65 -13.08
N GLU A 78 -8.40 -17.41 -13.01
CA GLU A 78 -8.52 -16.59 -11.81
C GLU A 78 -9.99 -16.30 -11.47
N THR A 79 -10.35 -16.44 -10.20
CA THR A 79 -11.67 -16.01 -9.72
C THR A 79 -11.61 -14.64 -9.06
N LYS A 80 -12.55 -13.77 -9.43
CA LYS A 80 -12.68 -12.45 -8.80
C LYS A 80 -13.05 -12.62 -7.33
N LYS A 81 -12.29 -11.99 -6.44
CA LYS A 81 -12.64 -11.93 -5.02
C LYS A 81 -13.96 -11.16 -4.86
N ARG A 82 -15.02 -11.82 -4.38
CA ARG A 82 -16.23 -11.14 -3.92
C ARG A 82 -15.87 -10.43 -2.61
N SER A 83 -15.94 -9.09 -2.56
CA SER A 83 -15.95 -8.42 -1.25
C SER A 83 -17.32 -8.65 -0.63
N LYS A 84 -17.34 -9.10 0.62
CA LYS A 84 -18.56 -9.14 1.43
C LYS A 84 -18.84 -7.74 1.95
#